data_AF-T0ZNP3-F1
#
_entry.id   AF-T0ZNP3-F1
#
_cell.length_a   1.000
_cell.length_b   1.000
_cell.length_c   1.000
_cell.angle_alpha   90.00
_cell.angle_beta   90.00
_cell.angle_gamma   90.00
#
_symmetry.space_group_name_H-M   'P 1'
#
loop_
_entity.id
_entity.type
_entity.pdbx_description
1 polymer ?
#
loop_
_entity_poly.entity_id
_entity_poly.type
_entity_poly.pdbx_seq_one_letter_code
_entity_poly.pdbx_strand_id
1 'polypeptide(L)'
;PDVPSVTLESACSSSSAGLHEAFVHVAGGFADAALVVGSEKLSHLDTLAATSYFAIAADYPYETRNGATFPGLYATLASAYQHAYPTRPEMFGAIAVKAHANGARNPHAHFQKEISMETYLASPTIASPLRLYDCCPFSDGAAAVVVAARETVGRPAREPLVVRASARSG
;
A
#
# COMPACT_ATOMS: atom_id res chain seq x y z
N PRO A 1 15.64 25.01 -9.77
CA PRO A 1 15.83 23.54 -9.74
C PRO A 1 15.95 23.03 -11.17
N ASP A 2 17.12 22.51 -11.54
CA ASP A 2 17.48 22.25 -12.95
C ASP A 2 17.14 20.82 -13.42
N VAL A 3 16.55 20.00 -12.54
CA VAL A 3 16.06 18.66 -12.84
C VAL A 3 14.53 18.68 -12.87
N PRO A 4 13.87 18.28 -13.98
CA PRO A 4 12.42 18.20 -14.04
C PRO A 4 11.85 17.28 -12.96
N SER A 5 10.76 17.69 -12.33
CA SER A 5 10.07 16.89 -11.32
C SER A 5 8.55 17.04 -11.44
N VAL A 6 7.83 16.00 -11.03
CA VAL A 6 6.37 15.96 -11.00
C VAL A 6 5.91 15.12 -9.82
N THR A 7 4.79 15.49 -9.22
CA THR A 7 4.10 14.68 -8.22
C THR A 7 2.99 13.91 -8.89
N LEU A 8 2.96 12.59 -8.68
CA LEU A 8 1.91 11.71 -9.17
C LEU A 8 1.10 11.20 -7.99
N GLU A 9 -0.22 11.30 -8.09
CA GLU A 9 -1.17 10.92 -7.06
C GLU A 9 -2.17 9.92 -7.65
N SER A 10 -2.34 8.79 -6.96
CA SER A 10 -3.29 7.73 -7.27
C SER A 10 -3.60 6.94 -6.00
N ALA A 11 -4.00 7.65 -4.95
CA ALA A 11 -4.20 7.15 -3.60
C ALA A 11 -3.01 6.29 -3.12
N CYS A 12 -3.29 5.13 -2.53
CA CYS A 12 -2.27 4.19 -2.05
C CYS A 12 -1.39 3.59 -3.17
N SER A 13 -1.72 3.80 -4.44
CA SER A 13 -0.96 3.29 -5.59
C SER A 13 -0.02 4.33 -6.23
N SER A 14 0.09 5.51 -5.64
CA SER A 14 0.89 6.64 -6.15
C SER A 14 2.33 6.26 -6.50
N SER A 15 3.03 5.52 -5.63
CA SER A 15 4.42 5.11 -5.91
C SER A 15 4.54 4.07 -7.03
N SER A 16 3.56 3.16 -7.19
CA SER A 16 3.52 2.24 -8.33
C SER A 16 3.22 2.97 -9.64
N ALA A 17 2.35 3.99 -9.62
CA ALA A 17 2.13 4.86 -10.77
C ALA A 17 3.40 5.64 -11.13
N GLY A 18 4.12 6.17 -10.13
CA GLY A 18 5.42 6.82 -10.34
C GLY A 18 6.49 5.89 -10.91
N LEU A 19 6.54 4.64 -10.45
CA LEU A 19 7.42 3.62 -11.02
C LEU A 19 7.04 3.30 -12.48
N HIS A 20 5.75 3.21 -12.78
CA HIS A 20 5.28 3.01 -14.15
C HIS A 20 5.68 4.16 -15.07
N GLU A 21 5.45 5.41 -14.64
CA GLU A 21 5.84 6.58 -15.44
C GLU A 21 7.35 6.66 -15.63
N ALA A 22 8.15 6.43 -14.58
CA ALA A 22 9.60 6.38 -14.69
C ALA A 22 10.05 5.29 -15.69
N PHE A 23 9.42 4.11 -15.64
CA PHE A 23 9.69 3.05 -16.59
C PHE A 23 9.36 3.46 -18.03
N VAL A 24 8.19 4.05 -18.28
CA VAL A 24 7.78 4.48 -19.63
C VAL A 24 8.70 5.57 -20.18
N HIS A 25 9.11 6.53 -19.35
CA HIS A 25 10.02 7.60 -19.77
C HIS A 25 11.42 7.07 -20.12
N VAL A 26 11.94 6.15 -19.30
CA VAL A 26 13.25 5.53 -19.55
C VAL A 26 13.21 4.59 -20.75
N ALA A 27 12.23 3.69 -20.80
CA ALA A 27 12.08 2.73 -21.90
C ALA A 27 11.74 3.42 -23.23
N GLY A 28 11.06 4.57 -23.20
CA GLY A 28 10.77 5.39 -24.37
C GLY A 28 11.94 6.26 -24.84
N GLY A 29 13.06 6.29 -24.12
CA GLY A 29 14.22 7.12 -24.45
C GLY A 29 14.04 8.61 -24.16
N PHE A 30 13.03 9.00 -23.37
CA PHE A 30 12.81 10.39 -22.95
C PHE A 30 13.72 10.80 -21.79
N ALA A 31 14.24 9.83 -21.03
CA ALA A 31 15.21 10.03 -19.97
C ALA A 31 16.16 8.83 -19.85
N ASP A 32 17.44 9.08 -19.54
CA ASP A 32 18.40 8.01 -19.31
C ASP A 32 18.23 7.36 -17.92
N ALA A 33 17.75 8.15 -16.95
CA ALA A 33 17.44 7.72 -15.60
C ALA A 33 16.37 8.61 -14.96
N ALA A 34 15.62 8.04 -14.03
CA ALA A 34 14.60 8.71 -13.23
C ALA A 34 14.66 8.23 -11.77
N LEU A 35 14.48 9.17 -10.84
CA LEU A 35 14.34 8.87 -9.41
C LEU A 35 12.85 8.92 -9.05
N VAL A 36 12.35 7.81 -8.50
CA VAL A 36 11.01 7.74 -7.92
C VAL A 36 11.14 7.74 -6.41
N VAL A 37 10.44 8.67 -5.76
CA VAL A 37 10.38 8.76 -4.29
C VAL A 37 8.91 8.74 -3.88
N GLY A 38 8.56 7.82 -3.00
CA GLY A 38 7.28 7.81 -2.28
C GLY A 38 7.54 8.14 -0.83
N SER A 39 6.72 9.01 -0.23
CA SER A 39 6.80 9.34 1.19
C SER A 39 5.43 9.68 1.73
N GLU A 40 5.19 9.32 2.98
CA GLU A 40 3.94 9.60 3.69
C GLU A 40 4.25 10.00 5.14
N LYS A 41 3.51 10.98 5.67
CA LYS A 41 3.67 11.45 7.05
C LYS A 41 2.31 11.71 7.67
N LEU A 42 1.91 10.87 8.61
CA LEU A 42 0.57 10.82 9.22
C LEU A 42 0.60 10.89 10.74
N SER A 43 1.75 10.68 11.40
CA SER A 43 1.84 10.62 12.87
C SER A 43 1.38 11.88 13.61
N HIS A 44 1.19 12.99 12.89
CA HIS A 44 0.70 14.25 13.44
C HIS A 44 -0.83 14.31 13.46
N LEU A 45 -1.52 13.36 12.85
CA LEU A 45 -2.97 13.24 12.80
C LEU A 45 -3.45 12.24 13.86
N ASP A 46 -4.65 12.48 14.37
CA ASP A 46 -5.36 11.44 15.12
C ASP A 46 -5.98 10.40 14.18
N THR A 47 -6.47 9.30 14.76
CA THR A 47 -7.05 8.19 14.01
C THR A 47 -8.27 8.60 13.20
N LEU A 48 -9.10 9.52 13.70
CA LEU A 48 -10.34 9.91 13.03
C LEU A 48 -10.05 10.81 11.81
N ALA A 49 -9.13 11.76 11.98
CA ALA A 49 -8.63 12.62 10.91
C ALA A 49 -7.96 11.78 9.81
N ALA A 50 -7.05 10.88 10.19
CA ALA A 50 -6.41 9.97 9.24
C ALA A 50 -7.44 9.10 8.52
N THR A 51 -8.42 8.51 9.22
CA THR A 51 -9.50 7.72 8.60
C THR A 51 -10.29 8.55 7.59
N SER A 52 -10.60 9.81 7.92
CA SER A 52 -11.37 10.70 7.05
C SER A 52 -10.58 11.10 5.80
N TYR A 53 -9.28 11.36 5.93
CA TYR A 53 -8.43 11.70 4.79
C TYR A 53 -8.23 10.51 3.86
N PHE A 54 -8.01 9.32 4.40
CA PHE A 54 -7.91 8.13 3.55
C PHE A 54 -9.22 7.81 2.84
N ALA A 55 -10.37 8.12 3.47
CA ALA A 55 -11.67 7.94 2.85
C ALA A 55 -11.90 8.77 1.57
N ILE A 56 -11.11 9.81 1.30
CA ILE A 56 -11.25 10.60 0.05
C ILE A 56 -10.76 9.84 -1.19
N ALA A 57 -10.01 8.75 -1.01
CA ALA A 57 -9.61 7.89 -2.11
C ALA A 57 -10.75 7.00 -2.64
N ALA A 58 -11.90 7.01 -1.95
CA ALA A 58 -13.15 6.41 -2.40
C ALA A 58 -14.00 7.43 -3.17
N ASP A 59 -15.12 6.99 -3.72
CA ASP A 59 -16.04 7.90 -4.41
C ASP A 59 -16.69 8.85 -3.38
N TYR A 60 -16.31 10.14 -3.43
CA TYR A 60 -16.80 11.10 -2.46
C TYR A 60 -18.33 11.26 -2.46
N PRO A 61 -19.02 11.55 -3.59
CA PRO A 61 -20.47 11.75 -3.56
C PRO A 61 -21.28 10.51 -3.18
N TYR A 62 -20.82 9.30 -3.52
CA TYR A 62 -21.59 8.07 -3.31
C TYR A 62 -21.16 7.25 -2.09
N GLU A 63 -19.92 7.35 -1.64
CA GLU A 63 -19.37 6.54 -0.55
C GLU A 63 -19.01 7.43 0.66
N THR A 64 -17.98 8.27 0.52
CA THR A 64 -17.38 9.00 1.64
C THR A 64 -18.37 9.98 2.29
N ARG A 65 -19.13 10.71 1.48
CA ARG A 65 -20.15 11.67 1.97
C ARG A 65 -21.26 10.98 2.77
N ASN A 66 -21.52 9.70 2.49
CA ASN A 66 -22.52 8.90 3.19
C ASN A 66 -21.96 8.18 4.43
N GLY A 67 -20.72 8.50 4.83
CA GLY A 67 -20.07 7.96 6.02
C GLY A 67 -19.27 6.68 5.80
N ALA A 68 -19.06 6.27 4.55
CA ALA A 68 -18.21 5.12 4.26
C ALA A 68 -16.74 5.43 4.62
N THR A 69 -16.14 4.58 5.43
CA THR A 69 -14.69 4.59 5.72
C THR A 69 -14.00 3.51 4.89
N PHE A 70 -12.68 3.61 4.69
CA PHE A 70 -11.93 2.57 3.97
C PHE A 70 -12.08 1.16 4.58
N PRO A 71 -11.96 0.98 5.92
CA PRO A 71 -12.27 -0.31 6.53
C PRO A 71 -13.70 -0.75 6.28
N GLY A 72 -14.67 0.18 6.28
CA GLY A 72 -16.07 -0.11 5.96
C GLY A 72 -16.27 -0.62 4.53
N LEU A 73 -15.64 0.02 3.54
CA LEU A 73 -15.70 -0.40 2.15
C LEU A 73 -15.04 -1.77 1.93
N TYR A 74 -13.90 -2.04 2.57
CA TYR A 74 -13.32 -3.38 2.52
C TYR A 74 -14.18 -4.42 3.24
N ALA A 75 -14.91 -4.02 4.29
CA ALA A 75 -15.83 -4.91 5.00
C ALA A 75 -17.05 -5.29 4.15
N THR A 76 -17.54 -4.40 3.26
CA THR A 76 -18.61 -4.77 2.31
C THR A 76 -18.11 -5.81 1.30
N LEU A 77 -16.87 -5.65 0.79
CA LEU A 77 -16.23 -6.64 -0.08
C LEU A 77 -16.02 -7.97 0.64
N ALA A 78 -15.52 -7.94 1.88
CA ALA A 78 -15.34 -9.15 2.68
C ALA A 78 -16.69 -9.84 2.92
N SER A 79 -17.73 -9.10 3.28
CA SER A 79 -19.08 -9.64 3.47
C SER A 79 -19.64 -10.31 2.20
N ALA A 80 -19.47 -9.67 1.05
CA ALA A 80 -19.86 -10.24 -0.24
C ALA A 80 -19.09 -11.54 -0.55
N TYR A 81 -17.79 -11.56 -0.25
CA TYR A 81 -16.96 -12.75 -0.38
C TYR A 81 -17.44 -13.88 0.55
N GLN A 82 -17.79 -13.56 1.81
CA GLN A 82 -18.31 -14.55 2.74
C GLN A 82 -19.69 -15.09 2.34
N HIS A 83 -20.50 -14.26 1.68
CA HIS A 83 -21.79 -14.69 1.15
C HIS A 83 -21.63 -15.66 -0.03
N ALA A 84 -20.68 -15.38 -0.93
CA ALA A 84 -20.46 -16.18 -2.13
C ALA A 84 -19.67 -17.47 -1.87
N TYR A 85 -18.79 -17.47 -0.86
CA TYR A 85 -17.87 -18.57 -0.60
C TYR A 85 -17.90 -19.00 0.88
N PRO A 86 -17.83 -20.32 1.17
CA PRO A 86 -17.72 -20.81 2.53
C PRO A 86 -16.42 -20.29 3.16
N THR A 87 -16.54 -19.30 4.03
CA THR A 87 -15.40 -18.63 4.67
C THR A 87 -15.57 -18.65 6.17
N ARG A 88 -14.45 -18.72 6.87
CA ARG A 88 -14.42 -18.67 8.33
C ARG A 88 -13.52 -17.53 8.78
N PRO A 89 -13.76 -16.93 9.96
CA PRO A 89 -12.91 -15.86 10.48
C PRO A 89 -11.42 -16.22 10.52
N GLU A 90 -11.08 -17.49 10.74
CA GLU A 90 -9.69 -17.94 10.79
C GLU A 90 -8.98 -17.86 9.44
N MET A 91 -9.71 -17.81 8.31
CA MET A 91 -9.09 -17.61 7.00
C MET A 91 -8.54 -16.18 6.85
N PHE A 92 -9.29 -15.18 7.32
CA PHE A 92 -8.79 -13.80 7.40
C PHE A 92 -7.65 -13.69 8.41
N GLY A 93 -7.83 -14.29 9.59
CA GLY A 93 -6.79 -14.32 10.63
C GLY A 93 -5.48 -14.96 10.19
N ALA A 94 -5.52 -15.96 9.30
CA ALA A 94 -4.30 -16.60 8.79
C ALA A 94 -3.43 -15.61 7.99
N ILE A 95 -4.06 -14.65 7.31
CA ILE A 95 -3.35 -13.57 6.59
C ILE A 95 -2.64 -12.68 7.60
N ALA A 96 -3.33 -12.24 8.65
CA ALA A 96 -2.80 -11.37 9.69
C ALA A 96 -1.64 -12.05 10.47
N VAL A 97 -1.83 -13.30 10.91
CA VAL A 97 -0.81 -14.09 11.62
C VAL A 97 0.45 -14.22 10.77
N LYS A 98 0.31 -14.59 9.49
CA LYS A 98 1.43 -14.67 8.54
C LYS A 98 2.13 -13.32 8.36
N ALA A 99 1.36 -12.24 8.19
CA ALA A 99 1.91 -10.91 7.99
C ALA A 99 2.73 -10.45 9.20
N HIS A 100 2.21 -10.66 10.40
CA HIS A 100 2.90 -10.36 11.66
C HIS A 100 4.15 -11.22 11.88
N ALA A 101 4.11 -12.51 11.54
CA ALA A 101 5.29 -13.38 11.57
C ALA A 101 6.39 -12.88 10.61
N ASN A 102 6.01 -12.43 9.41
CA ASN A 102 6.96 -11.83 8.47
C ASN A 102 7.49 -10.47 8.98
N GLY A 103 6.62 -9.65 9.54
CA GLY A 103 6.97 -8.34 10.12
C GLY A 103 7.95 -8.44 11.28
N ALA A 104 7.79 -9.45 12.16
CA ALA A 104 8.71 -9.72 13.26
C ALA A 104 10.16 -9.98 12.84
N ARG A 105 10.39 -10.41 11.60
CA ARG A 105 11.72 -10.66 11.03
C ARG A 105 12.24 -9.52 10.15
N ASN A 106 11.49 -8.42 10.02
CA ASN A 106 11.86 -7.29 9.19
C ASN A 106 12.15 -6.05 10.09
N PRO A 107 13.40 -5.58 10.17
CA PRO A 107 13.76 -4.43 11.00
C PRO A 107 13.11 -3.11 10.54
N HIS A 108 12.57 -3.06 9.32
CA HIS A 108 11.86 -1.90 8.78
C HIS A 108 10.33 -1.97 8.97
N ALA A 109 9.78 -3.08 9.49
CA ALA A 109 8.35 -3.18 9.71
C ALA A 109 7.90 -2.26 10.86
N HIS A 110 6.72 -1.65 10.72
CA HIS A 110 6.09 -0.89 11.80
C HIS A 110 5.81 -1.81 13.01
N PHE A 111 5.19 -2.98 12.77
CA PHE A 111 4.99 -3.99 13.81
C PHE A 111 6.00 -5.13 13.66
N GLN A 112 6.90 -5.23 14.63
CA GLN A 112 7.94 -6.27 14.71
C GLN A 112 7.57 -7.31 15.76
N LYS A 113 6.33 -7.81 15.69
CA LYS A 113 5.76 -8.71 16.69
C LYS A 113 4.83 -9.72 16.04
N GLU A 114 5.00 -10.99 16.38
CA GLU A 114 4.11 -12.07 15.99
C GLU A 114 2.79 -12.04 16.79
N ILE A 115 1.71 -12.56 16.20
CA ILE A 115 0.41 -12.72 16.87
C ILE A 115 -0.10 -14.16 16.68
N SER A 116 -0.88 -14.66 17.63
CA SER A 116 -1.56 -15.95 17.51
C SER A 116 -2.96 -15.79 16.88
N MET A 117 -3.53 -16.89 16.37
CA MET A 117 -4.94 -16.91 15.91
C MET A 117 -5.91 -16.52 17.03
N GLU A 118 -5.64 -16.95 18.27
CA GLU A 118 -6.42 -16.55 19.44
C GLU A 118 -6.37 -15.03 19.65
N THR A 119 -5.18 -14.43 19.55
CA THR A 119 -5.01 -12.96 19.63
C THR A 119 -5.82 -12.25 18.55
N TYR A 120 -5.82 -12.79 17.32
CA TYR A 120 -6.61 -12.27 16.21
C TYR A 120 -8.11 -12.34 16.50
N LEU A 121 -8.62 -13.51 16.89
CA LEU A 121 -10.06 -13.73 17.14
C LEU A 121 -10.58 -12.95 18.36
N ALA A 122 -9.72 -12.66 19.33
CA ALA A 122 -10.02 -11.82 20.49
C ALA A 122 -9.97 -10.31 20.17
N SER A 123 -9.41 -9.92 19.02
CA SER A 123 -9.22 -8.51 18.69
C SER A 123 -10.55 -7.79 18.36
N PRO A 124 -10.64 -6.48 18.62
CA PRO A 124 -11.86 -5.70 18.36
C PRO A 124 -12.28 -5.77 16.88
N THR A 125 -13.58 -5.81 16.65
CA THR A 125 -14.14 -5.60 15.30
C THR A 125 -14.09 -4.11 14.97
N ILE A 126 -13.56 -3.75 13.80
CA ILE A 126 -13.51 -2.36 13.32
C ILE A 126 -14.68 -2.08 12.39
N ALA A 127 -14.90 -2.97 11.43
CA ALA A 127 -16.05 -2.93 10.53
C ALA A 127 -16.39 -4.37 10.14
N SER A 128 -17.51 -4.91 10.63
CA SER A 128 -17.83 -6.34 10.47
C SER A 128 -17.85 -6.75 8.99
N PRO A 129 -17.12 -7.82 8.59
CA PRO A 129 -16.50 -8.86 9.44
C PRO A 129 -15.04 -8.59 9.86
N LEU A 130 -14.45 -7.46 9.45
CA LEU A 130 -13.04 -7.13 9.66
C LEU A 130 -12.74 -6.67 11.09
N ARG A 131 -11.62 -7.17 11.61
CA ARG A 131 -11.08 -6.91 12.94
C ARG A 131 -9.86 -6.00 12.88
N LEU A 132 -9.38 -5.57 14.04
CA LEU A 132 -8.24 -4.65 14.17
C LEU A 132 -7.02 -5.12 13.37
N TYR A 133 -6.70 -6.41 13.42
CA TYR A 133 -5.55 -6.97 12.72
C TYR A 133 -5.77 -7.21 11.22
N ASP A 134 -6.98 -6.98 10.70
CA ASP A 134 -7.25 -6.95 9.26
C ASP A 134 -6.98 -5.55 8.67
N CYS A 135 -6.81 -4.52 9.51
CA CYS A 135 -6.56 -3.15 9.10
C CYS A 135 -5.07 -2.83 9.18
N CYS A 136 -4.50 -2.25 8.12
CA CYS A 136 -3.12 -1.75 8.16
C CYS A 136 -3.00 -0.53 9.10
N PRO A 137 -1.84 -0.34 9.77
CA PRO A 137 -1.62 0.83 10.60
C PRO A 137 -1.34 2.07 9.75
N PHE A 138 -1.73 3.24 10.25
CA PHE A 138 -1.17 4.50 9.74
C PHE A 138 0.33 4.55 10.06
N SER A 139 1.14 4.78 9.03
CA SER A 139 2.60 4.69 9.13
C SER A 139 3.24 5.90 8.48
N ASP A 140 4.31 6.40 9.09
CA ASP A 140 5.22 7.33 8.43
C ASP A 140 6.31 6.53 7.74
N GLY A 141 6.72 6.98 6.55
CA GLY A 141 7.82 6.33 5.87
C GLY A 141 8.13 6.93 4.53
N ALA A 142 9.24 6.49 3.95
CA ALA A 142 9.60 6.79 2.58
C ALA A 142 10.34 5.61 1.95
N ALA A 143 10.22 5.49 0.63
CA ALA A 143 10.97 4.56 -0.18
C ALA A 143 11.36 5.25 -1.49
N ALA A 144 12.51 4.87 -2.05
CA ALA A 144 12.97 5.41 -3.32
C ALA A 144 13.61 4.33 -4.19
N VAL A 145 13.46 4.48 -5.50
CA VAL A 145 14.09 3.62 -6.50
C VAL A 145 14.60 4.47 -7.66
N VAL A 146 15.78 4.11 -8.16
CA VAL A 146 16.34 4.67 -9.40
C VAL A 146 16.01 3.71 -10.53
N VAL A 147 15.29 4.19 -11.54
CA VAL A 147 15.04 3.49 -12.79
C VAL A 147 16.00 4.07 -13.82
N ALA A 148 16.73 3.23 -14.54
CA ALA A 148 17.70 3.69 -15.52
C ALA A 148 17.78 2.74 -16.71
N ALA A 149 18.14 3.29 -17.86
CA ALA A 149 18.42 2.52 -19.05
C ALA A 149 19.66 1.66 -18.80
N ARG A 150 19.70 0.45 -19.39
CA ARG A 150 20.74 -0.55 -19.05
C ARG A 150 22.13 -0.06 -19.41
N GLU A 151 22.23 0.71 -20.48
CA GLU A 151 23.42 1.36 -21.03
C GLU A 151 23.90 2.53 -20.16
N THR A 152 23.00 3.20 -19.45
CA THR A 152 23.31 4.31 -18.54
C THR A 152 23.84 3.81 -17.20
N VAL A 153 23.45 2.59 -16.81
CA VAL A 153 23.97 1.94 -15.61
C VAL A 153 25.45 1.59 -15.84
N GLY A 154 26.35 2.42 -15.31
CA GLY A 154 27.80 2.19 -15.38
C GLY A 154 28.23 0.96 -14.59
N ARG A 155 28.96 1.15 -13.49
CA ARG A 155 29.33 0.05 -12.59
C ARG A 155 28.50 0.10 -11.30
N PRO A 156 27.34 -0.57 -11.25
CA PRO A 156 26.46 -0.48 -10.10
C PRO A 156 27.08 -1.22 -8.90
N ALA A 157 26.75 -0.76 -7.69
CA ALA A 157 27.22 -1.39 -6.45
C ALA A 157 26.58 -2.77 -6.20
N ARG A 158 25.44 -3.05 -6.84
CA ARG A 158 24.70 -4.32 -6.78
C ARG A 158 24.19 -4.66 -8.18
N GLU A 159 23.87 -5.94 -8.38
CA GLU A 159 23.22 -6.38 -9.62
C GLU A 159 21.88 -5.65 -9.82
N PRO A 160 21.65 -4.99 -10.97
CA PRO A 160 20.39 -4.32 -11.25
C PRO A 160 19.24 -5.31 -11.40
N LEU A 161 18.06 -4.96 -10.87
CA LEU A 161 16.83 -5.69 -11.12
C LEU A 161 16.19 -5.20 -12.43
N VAL A 162 15.82 -6.14 -13.30
CA VAL A 162 15.21 -5.83 -14.60
C VAL A 162 13.69 -5.79 -14.47
N VAL A 163 13.08 -4.66 -14.84
CA VAL A 163 11.62 -4.55 -14.99
C VAL A 163 11.19 -5.35 -16.22
N ARG A 164 10.56 -6.51 -16.01
CA ARG A 164 10.09 -7.38 -17.10
C ARG A 164 8.79 -6.91 -17.72
N ALA A 165 7.92 -6.34 -16.91
CA ALA A 165 6.64 -5.78 -17.32
C ALA A 165 6.24 -4.67 -16.34
N SER A 166 5.56 -3.66 -16.87
CA SER A 166 4.91 -2.60 -16.08
C SER A 166 3.62 -2.25 -16.80
N ALA A 167 2.49 -2.44 -16.12
CA ALA A 167 1.16 -2.27 -16.69
C ALA A 167 0.29 -1.44 -15.76
N ARG A 168 -0.65 -0.72 -16.35
CA ARG A 168 -1.69 0.05 -15.66
C ARG A 168 -3.04 -0.49 -16.15
N SER A 169 -3.94 -0.80 -15.23
CA SER A 169 -5.32 -1.11 -15.61
C SER A 169 -6.00 0.17 -16.11
N GLY A 170 -6.62 0.08 -17.29
CA GLY A 170 -7.47 1.14 -17.84
C GLY A 170 -8.87 1.14 -17.25
#